data_AF-A0A8I0L4P5-F1
#
_entry.id   AF-A0A8I0L4P5-F1
#
_cell.length_a   1.000
_cell.length_b   1.000
_cell.length_c   1.000
_cell.angle_alpha   90.00
_cell.angle_beta   90.00
_cell.angle_gamma   90.00
#
_symmetry.space_group_name_H-M   'P 1'
#
loop_
_entity.id
_entity.type
_entity.pdbx_description
1 polymer ?
#
loop_
_entity_poly.entity_id
_entity_poly.type
_entity_poly.pdbx_seq_one_letter_code
_entity_poly.pdbx_strand_id
1 'polypeptide(L)'
;IRFDYLMADPDDTFFKELVEYHVSGQLKVAPEHCAPNTLAYMGKPPIETFNKFKDKFYELSKKAGKKQYLVPYLMSSHPGSTLKDAV
;
A
#
# COMPACT_ATOMS: atom_id res chain seq x y z
N ILE A 1 8.87 0.50 -1.56
CA ILE A 1 8.44 1.64 -2.40
C ILE A 1 7.51 2.53 -1.57
N ARG A 2 7.56 3.86 -1.75
CA ARG A 2 6.57 4.80 -1.19
C ARG A 2 5.34 4.79 -2.08
N PHE A 3 4.34 3.99 -1.69
CA PHE A 3 3.13 3.79 -2.49
C PHE A 3 2.29 5.07 -2.60
N ASP A 4 2.33 5.93 -1.59
CA ASP A 4 1.66 7.22 -1.56
C ASP A 4 2.22 8.18 -2.62
N TYR A 5 3.54 8.25 -2.75
CA TYR A 5 4.19 9.02 -3.81
C TYR A 5 3.88 8.46 -5.20
N LEU A 6 3.93 7.13 -5.34
CA LEU A 6 3.56 6.45 -6.57
C LEU A 6 2.12 6.75 -7.00
N MET A 7 1.20 6.90 -6.04
CA MET A 7 -0.20 7.22 -6.30
C MET A 7 -0.45 8.72 -6.55
N ALA A 8 0.49 9.59 -6.15
CA ALA A 8 0.43 11.02 -6.42
C ALA A 8 1.07 11.39 -7.77
N ASP A 9 1.85 10.50 -8.36
CA ASP A 9 2.43 10.68 -9.68
C ASP A 9 1.32 10.62 -10.75
N PRO A 10 1.15 11.67 -11.58
CA PRO A 10 0.21 11.63 -12.70
C PRO A 10 0.63 10.66 -13.81
N ASP A 11 1.92 10.27 -13.87
CA ASP A 11 2.44 9.32 -14.84
C ASP A 11 2.49 7.89 -14.28
N ASP A 12 1.69 7.01 -14.87
CA ASP A 12 1.60 5.60 -14.50
C ASP A 12 2.72 4.72 -15.07
N THR A 13 3.62 5.28 -15.88
CA THR A 13 4.68 4.52 -16.57
C THR A 13 5.53 3.74 -15.58
N PHE A 14 5.99 4.38 -14.51
CA PHE A 14 6.80 3.71 -13.50
C PHE A 14 6.04 2.60 -12.76
N PHE A 15 4.75 2.80 -12.46
CA PHE A 15 3.95 1.75 -11.82
C PHE A 15 3.76 0.54 -12.75
N LYS A 16 3.49 0.78 -14.03
CA LYS A 16 3.37 -0.29 -15.02
C LYS A 16 4.67 -1.09 -15.15
N GLU A 17 5.81 -0.42 -15.32
CA GLU A 17 7.12 -1.09 -15.39
C GLU A 17 7.45 -1.86 -14.12
N LEU A 18 7.17 -1.27 -12.95
CA LEU A 18 7.36 -1.94 -11.66
C LEU A 18 6.62 -3.28 -11.61
N VAL A 19 5.34 -3.29 -11.98
CA VAL A 19 4.52 -4.50 -11.99
C VAL A 19 4.97 -5.47 -13.08
N GLU A 20 5.25 -4.97 -14.28
CA GLU A 20 5.55 -5.78 -15.46
C GLU A 20 6.95 -6.38 -15.46
N TYR A 21 7.93 -5.74 -14.82
CA TYR A 21 9.33 -6.19 -14.91
C TYR A 21 10.00 -6.41 -13.55
N HIS A 22 9.57 -5.72 -12.49
CA HIS A 22 10.34 -5.67 -11.24
C HIS A 22 9.68 -6.35 -10.05
N VAL A 23 8.44 -6.85 -10.20
CA VAL A 23 7.79 -7.70 -9.20
C VAL A 23 7.69 -9.13 -9.75
N SER A 24 8.41 -10.06 -9.13
CA SER A 24 8.44 -11.47 -9.52
C SER A 24 7.30 -12.29 -8.92
N GLY A 25 6.73 -11.85 -7.79
CA GLY A 25 5.59 -12.54 -7.17
C GLY A 25 5.02 -11.84 -5.94
N GLN A 26 5.85 -11.34 -5.03
CA GLN A 26 5.37 -10.65 -3.83
C GLN A 26 5.93 -9.23 -3.77
N LEU A 27 5.05 -8.25 -3.58
CA LEU A 27 5.44 -6.87 -3.30
C LEU A 27 5.11 -6.53 -1.86
N LYS A 28 6.16 -6.26 -1.09
CA LYS A 28 6.12 -5.91 0.33
C LYS A 28 5.87 -4.41 0.48
N VAL A 29 4.79 -4.03 1.16
CA VAL A 29 4.40 -2.62 1.37
C VAL A 29 3.93 -2.44 2.80
N ALA A 30 4.35 -1.38 3.47
CA ALA A 30 3.85 -1.06 4.81
C ALA A 30 2.82 0.06 4.69
N PRO A 31 1.51 -0.19 4.91
CA PRO A 31 0.53 0.86 5.18
C PRO A 31 0.57 1.33 6.65
N GLU A 32 1.46 0.75 7.45
CA GLU A 32 1.72 1.06 8.87
C GLU A 32 0.58 0.73 9.82
N HIS A 33 -0.62 1.28 9.65
CA HIS A 33 -1.80 0.97 10.46
C HIS A 33 -3.08 1.06 9.63
N CYS A 34 -4.18 0.46 10.08
CA CYS A 34 -5.50 0.58 9.45
C CYS A 34 -6.39 1.68 10.08
N ALA A 35 -5.97 2.28 11.20
CA ALA A 35 -6.82 3.16 12.00
C ALA A 35 -6.51 4.63 11.63
N PRO A 36 -7.51 5.43 11.23
CA PRO A 36 -7.28 6.81 10.80
C PRO A 36 -6.61 7.67 11.87
N ASN A 37 -7.00 7.52 13.14
CA ASN A 37 -6.41 8.28 14.25
C ASN A 37 -4.92 7.95 14.41
N THR A 38 -4.58 6.66 14.46
CA THR A 38 -3.18 6.25 14.58
C THR A 38 -2.35 6.70 13.39
N LEU A 39 -2.87 6.56 12.17
CA LEU A 39 -2.19 7.05 10.97
C LEU A 39 -1.95 8.57 11.03
N ALA A 40 -2.92 9.35 11.50
CA ALA A 40 -2.77 10.79 11.69
C ALA A 40 -1.68 11.12 12.71
N TYR A 41 -1.62 10.42 13.85
CA TYR A 41 -0.53 10.57 14.83
C TYR A 41 0.84 10.17 14.27
N MET A 42 0.88 9.21 13.35
CA MET A 42 2.10 8.79 12.65
C MET A 42 2.52 9.74 11.52
N GLY A 43 1.71 10.75 11.19
CA GLY A 43 1.93 11.61 10.02
C GLY A 43 1.85 10.85 8.69
N LYS A 44 1.06 9.76 8.67
CA LYS A 44 0.90 8.86 7.53
C LYS A 44 -0.39 9.16 6.76
N PRO A 45 -0.40 8.87 5.45
CA PRO A 45 -1.61 9.05 4.65
C PRO A 45 -2.73 8.11 5.13
N PRO A 46 -4.00 8.46 4.86
CA PRO A 46 -5.13 7.60 5.19
C PRO A 46 -5.05 6.24 4.50
N ILE A 47 -5.64 5.20 5.12
CA ILE A 47 -5.63 3.81 4.63
C ILE A 47 -6.23 3.67 3.22
N GLU A 48 -7.11 4.59 2.84
CA GLU A 48 -7.70 4.71 1.50
C GLU A 48 -6.64 4.86 0.41
N THR A 49 -5.51 5.51 0.72
CA THR A 49 -4.38 5.64 -0.22
C THR A 49 -3.78 4.28 -0.52
N PHE A 50 -3.61 3.43 0.51
CA PHE A 50 -3.15 2.06 0.34
C PHE A 50 -4.19 1.20 -0.41
N ASN A 51 -5.48 1.38 -0.13
CA ASN A 51 -6.54 0.65 -0.85
C ASN A 51 -6.51 0.95 -2.35
N LYS A 52 -6.40 2.23 -2.74
CA LYS A 52 -6.27 2.61 -4.16
C LYS A 52 -5.02 2.02 -4.81
N PHE A 53 -3.89 2.04 -4.11
CA PHE A 53 -2.66 1.40 -4.57
C PHE A 53 -2.84 -0.11 -4.77
N LYS A 54 -3.48 -0.79 -3.80
CA LYS A 54 -3.75 -2.24 -3.83
C LYS A 54 -4.59 -2.61 -5.05
N ASP A 55 -5.68 -1.89 -5.30
CA ASP A 55 -6.59 -2.16 -6.40
C ASP A 55 -5.87 -1.98 -7.75
N LYS A 56 -5.11 -0.88 -7.90
CA LYS A 56 -4.32 -0.60 -9.10
C LYS A 56 -3.21 -1.64 -9.35
N PHE A 57 -2.53 -2.08 -8.30
CA PHE A 57 -1.53 -3.15 -8.39
C PHE A 57 -2.15 -4.43 -8.96
N TYR A 58 -3.28 -4.89 -8.41
CA TYR A 58 -3.93 -6.11 -8.88
C TYR A 58 -4.49 -5.98 -10.30
N GLU A 59 -4.99 -4.81 -10.67
CA GLU A 59 -5.40 -4.53 -12.05
C GLU A 59 -4.23 -4.68 -13.03
N LEU A 60 -3.08 -4.07 -12.71
CA LEU A 60 -1.86 -4.15 -13.53
C LEU A 60 -1.30 -5.57 -13.58
N SER A 61 -1.27 -6.29 -12.45
CA SER A 61 -0.84 -7.69 -12.39
C SER A 61 -1.69 -8.58 -13.29
N LYS A 62 -3.01 -8.38 -13.28
CA LYS A 62 -3.95 -9.09 -14.16
C LYS A 62 -3.70 -8.78 -15.62
N LYS A 63 -3.49 -7.50 -15.98
CA LYS A 63 -3.16 -7.08 -17.35
C LYS A 63 -1.84 -7.67 -17.84
N ALA A 64 -0.84 -7.75 -16.97
CA ALA A 64 0.46 -8.36 -17.27
C ALA A 64 0.43 -9.91 -17.27
N GLY A 65 -0.72 -10.53 -16.96
CA GLY A 65 -0.84 -11.99 -16.89
C GLY A 65 -0.03 -12.63 -15.75
N LYS A 66 0.31 -11.85 -14.72
CA LYS A 66 1.17 -12.30 -13.61
C LYS A 66 0.36 -12.63 -12.36
N LYS A 67 0.78 -13.68 -11.66
CA LYS A 67 0.30 -14.01 -10.32
C LYS A 67 1.18 -13.30 -9.30
N GLN A 68 0.77 -12.10 -8.91
CA GLN A 68 1.48 -11.29 -7.92
C GLN A 68 0.59 -10.98 -6.72
N TYR A 69 1.21 -10.76 -5.56
CA TYR A 69 0.53 -10.58 -4.28
C TYR A 69 1.15 -9.43 -3.51
N LEU A 70 0.31 -8.67 -2.81
CA LEU A 70 0.77 -7.68 -1.84
C LEU A 70 0.92 -8.33 -0.46
N VAL A 71 2.06 -8.05 0.18
CA VAL A 71 2.32 -8.46 1.56
C VAL A 71 2.36 -7.20 2.42
N PRO A 72 1.24 -6.85 3.10
CA PRO A 72 1.17 -5.68 3.96
C PRO A 72 1.96 -5.90 5.25
N TYR A 73 2.69 -4.88 5.70
CA TYR A 73 3.29 -4.82 7.03
C TYR A 73 2.53 -3.83 7.90
N LEU A 74 1.87 -4.35 8.94
CA LEU A 74 1.12 -3.58 9.92
C LEU A 74 1.88 -3.53 11.24
N MET A 75 1.85 -2.37 11.90
CA MET A 75 2.38 -2.14 13.24
C MET A 75 1.21 -1.97 14.20
N SER A 76 1.15 -2.80 15.24
CA SER A 76 0.18 -2.64 16.32
C SER A 76 0.72 -1.77 17.45
N SER A 77 -0.19 -1.23 18.27
CA SER A 77 0.14 -0.58 19.55
C SER A 77 1.00 0.69 19.47
N HIS A 78 0.83 1.50 18.43
CA HIS A 78 1.50 2.81 18.29
C HIS A 78 0.85 3.88 19.20
N PRO A 79 1.60 4.89 19.70
CA PRO A 79 1.01 6.06 20.37
C PRO A 79 -0.13 6.69 19.55
N GLY A 80 -1.29 6.86 20.18
CA GLY A 80 -2.52 7.29 19.50
C GLY A 80 -3.47 6.15 19.12
N SER A 81 -3.04 4.89 19.20
CA SER A 81 -3.94 3.73 19.12
C SER A 81 -4.72 3.55 20.43
N THR A 82 -6.02 3.36 20.32
CA THR A 82 -6.88 2.91 21.41
C THR A 82 -7.02 1.39 21.39
N LEU A 83 -7.59 0.80 22.46
CA LEU A 83 -7.96 -0.62 22.49
C LEU A 83 -8.85 -1.03 21.32
N LYS A 84 -9.64 -0.11 20.75
CA LYS A 84 -10.48 -0.38 19.57
C LYS A 84 -9.69 -0.40 18.25
N ASP A 85 -8.48 0.16 18.23
CA ASP A 85 -7.62 0.20 17.05
C ASP A 85 -6.67 -1.02 17.01
N ALA A 86 -6.57 -1.75 18.12
CA ALA A 86 -5.72 -2.94 18.25
C ALA A 86 -6.43 -4.25 17.91
N VAL A 87 -7.73 -4.21 17.57
CA VAL A 87 -8.61 -5.37 17.36
C VAL A 87 -9.36 -5.25 16.03
#